data_AF-A0A9X1YXH3-F1
#
_entry.id   AF-A0A9X1YXH3-F1
#
_cell.length_a   1.000
_cell.length_b   1.000
_cell.length_c   1.000
_cell.angle_alpha   90.00
_cell.angle_beta   90.00
_cell.angle_gamma   90.00
#
_symmetry.space_group_name_H-M   'P 1'
#
loop_
_entity.id
_entity.type
_entity.pdbx_description
1 polymer ?
#
loop_
_entity_poly.entity_id
_entity_poly.type
_entity_poly.pdbx_seq_one_letter_code
_entity_poly.pdbx_strand_id
1 'polypeptide(L)'
;MFASDNLKQALTRSVLISLYTWRRAADDDALDDEERFGWWGDSFPSVADDRIGSRLWLLRRVKLTRQTQLDAEFYAREALQWLVEDGHCSAVEILSERLDAQRLNLRTVLVLADGERLDINPNHSWQVTYAV
;
A
#
# COMPACT_ATOMS: atom_id res chain seq x y z
N MET A 1 -21.99 11.57 -9.58
CA MET A 1 -22.77 10.66 -8.69
C MET A 1 -21.75 10.12 -7.72
N PHE A 2 -21.85 10.47 -6.43
CA PHE A 2 -20.84 10.11 -5.43
C PHE A 2 -20.71 8.60 -5.25
N ALA A 3 -19.51 8.13 -4.92
CA ALA A 3 -19.27 6.73 -4.65
C ALA A 3 -20.07 6.25 -3.42
N SER A 4 -20.66 5.06 -3.52
CA SER A 4 -21.39 4.45 -2.40
C SER A 4 -20.46 4.13 -1.23
N ASP A 5 -21.01 4.10 -0.01
CA ASP A 5 -20.24 3.77 1.18
C ASP A 5 -19.61 2.36 1.09
N ASN A 6 -20.36 1.40 0.55
CA ASN A 6 -19.86 0.04 0.34
C ASN A 6 -18.64 0.02 -0.59
N LEU A 7 -18.67 0.78 -1.70
CA LEU A 7 -17.53 0.90 -2.61
C LEU A 7 -16.31 1.51 -1.91
N LYS A 8 -16.49 2.56 -1.11
CA LYS A 8 -15.41 3.20 -0.35
C LYS A 8 -14.77 2.22 0.64
N GLN A 9 -15.57 1.41 1.32
CA GLN A 9 -15.06 0.38 2.23
C GLN A 9 -14.33 -0.74 1.47
N ALA A 10 -14.83 -1.16 0.31
CA ALA A 10 -14.16 -2.15 -0.53
C ALA A 10 -12.78 -1.63 -0.99
N LEU A 11 -12.71 -0.41 -1.51
CA LEU A 11 -11.46 0.24 -1.91
C LEU A 11 -10.49 0.39 -0.73
N THR A 12 -11.00 0.76 0.45
CA THR A 12 -10.20 0.83 1.66
C THR A 12 -9.56 -0.51 1.99
N ARG A 13 -10.33 -1.60 1.95
CA ARG A 13 -9.81 -2.96 2.17
C ARG A 13 -8.77 -3.34 1.12
N SER A 14 -9.03 -3.06 -0.16
CA SER A 14 -8.09 -3.32 -1.26
C SER A 14 -6.76 -2.59 -1.05
N VAL A 15 -6.80 -1.33 -0.63
CA VAL A 15 -5.60 -0.55 -0.30
C VAL A 15 -4.84 -1.17 0.88
N LEU A 16 -5.54 -1.51 1.96
CA LEU A 16 -4.91 -2.14 3.13
C LEU A 16 -4.27 -3.48 2.78
N ILE A 17 -4.97 -4.33 2.02
CA ILE A 17 -4.43 -5.62 1.56
C ILE A 17 -3.19 -5.40 0.69
N SER A 18 -3.24 -4.46 -0.25
CA SER A 18 -2.13 -4.16 -1.14
C SER A 18 -0.90 -3.61 -0.40
N LEU A 19 -1.08 -2.77 0.62
CA LEU A 19 0.04 -2.21 1.37
C LEU A 19 0.60 -3.17 2.44
N TYR A 20 -0.24 -3.99 3.05
CA TYR A 20 0.13 -4.81 4.21
C TYR A 20 0.24 -6.32 3.91
N THR A 21 0.13 -6.70 2.64
CA THR A 21 0.59 -8.01 2.16
C THR A 21 2.03 -7.90 1.68
N TRP A 22 2.86 -8.90 1.95
CA TRP A 22 4.23 -8.91 1.45
C TRP A 22 4.27 -9.26 -0.03
N ARG A 23 4.66 -8.30 -0.87
CA ARG A 23 5.12 -8.59 -2.23
C ARG A 23 6.54 -9.11 -2.16
N ARG A 24 6.85 -10.13 -2.98
CA ARG A 24 8.19 -10.70 -3.09
C ARG A 24 9.19 -9.64 -3.54
N ALA A 25 10.35 -9.57 -2.89
CA ALA A 25 11.45 -8.68 -3.29
C ALA A 25 11.89 -8.93 -4.74
N ALA A 26 12.29 -7.87 -5.43
CA ALA A 26 12.95 -7.91 -6.72
C ALA A 26 14.38 -8.46 -6.60
N ASP A 27 15.00 -8.74 -7.74
CA ASP A 27 16.34 -9.32 -7.78
C ASP A 27 17.44 -8.36 -7.33
N ASP A 28 17.19 -7.05 -7.45
CA ASP A 28 18.09 -5.94 -7.12
C ASP A 28 17.78 -5.29 -5.76
N ASP A 29 16.76 -5.77 -5.04
CA ASP A 29 16.43 -5.28 -3.71
C ASP A 29 17.52 -5.68 -2.69
N ALA A 30 17.86 -4.73 -1.82
CA ALA A 30 18.72 -5.01 -0.68
C ALA A 30 17.96 -5.83 0.36
N LEU A 31 18.47 -7.01 0.70
CA LEU A 31 17.88 -7.90 1.70
C LEU A 31 18.77 -7.96 2.94
N ASP A 32 18.14 -8.00 4.11
CA ASP A 32 18.84 -8.28 5.38
C ASP A 32 19.29 -9.75 5.46
N ASP A 33 18.47 -10.65 4.93
CA ASP A 33 18.62 -12.12 4.97
C ASP A 33 18.35 -12.70 3.56
N GLU A 34 18.56 -14.01 3.34
CA GLU A 34 18.30 -14.64 2.03
C GLU A 34 16.79 -14.72 1.67
N GLU A 35 15.90 -14.37 2.59
CA GLU A 35 14.45 -14.45 2.39
C GLU A 35 13.89 -13.27 1.59
N ARG A 36 13.30 -13.58 0.42
CA ARG A 36 12.61 -12.60 -0.44
C ARG A 36 11.13 -12.38 -0.10
N PHE A 37 10.60 -13.16 0.84
CA PHE A 37 9.18 -13.22 1.21
C PHE A 37 8.26 -13.32 -0.03
N GLY A 38 6.98 -12.98 0.13
CA GLY A 38 5.99 -12.95 -0.94
C GLY A 38 4.62 -13.41 -0.49
N TRP A 39 3.63 -13.19 -1.37
CA TRP A 39 2.28 -13.69 -1.20
C TRP A 39 2.11 -14.95 -2.05
N TRP A 40 1.57 -15.99 -1.43
CA TRP A 40 1.39 -17.29 -2.10
C TRP A 40 0.46 -17.21 -3.32
N GLY A 41 -0.47 -16.25 -3.35
CA GLY A 41 -1.39 -16.02 -4.46
C GLY A 41 -0.70 -15.62 -5.77
N ASP A 42 0.51 -15.06 -5.70
CA ASP A 42 1.31 -14.71 -6.89
C ASP A 42 1.93 -15.94 -7.58
N SER A 43 1.78 -17.15 -7.03
CA SER A 43 2.39 -18.36 -7.60
C SER A 43 1.69 -18.84 -8.89
N PHE A 44 0.42 -18.47 -9.07
CA PHE A 44 -0.41 -18.88 -10.21
C PHE A 44 -1.30 -17.73 -10.68
N PRO A 45 -0.71 -16.62 -11.17
CA PRO A 45 -1.49 -15.44 -11.48
C PRO A 45 -2.28 -15.65 -12.78
N SER A 46 -3.52 -15.15 -12.84
CA SER A 46 -4.34 -15.19 -14.05
C SER A 46 -3.84 -14.22 -15.12
N VAL A 47 -3.15 -13.16 -14.71
CA VAL A 47 -2.49 -12.17 -15.57
C VAL A 47 -0.99 -12.22 -15.28
N ALA A 48 -0.15 -12.30 -16.30
CA ALA A 48 1.29 -12.34 -16.11
C ALA A 48 1.78 -11.11 -15.32
N ASP A 49 2.70 -11.33 -14.38
CA ASP A 49 3.26 -10.32 -13.47
C ASP A 49 2.26 -9.59 -12.56
N ASP A 50 1.01 -10.08 -12.46
CA ASP A 50 0.09 -9.63 -11.41
C ASP A 50 0.61 -10.08 -10.05
N ARG A 51 0.89 -9.10 -9.19
CA ARG A 51 1.58 -9.29 -7.91
C ARG A 51 0.92 -8.45 -6.85
N ILE A 52 0.30 -9.08 -5.86
CA ILE A 52 -0.31 -8.33 -4.75
C ILE A 52 0.70 -8.11 -3.64
N GLY A 53 0.53 -6.98 -2.95
CA GLY A 53 1.34 -6.63 -1.80
C GLY A 53 2.34 -5.53 -2.11
N SER A 54 3.08 -5.15 -1.07
CA SER A 54 4.11 -4.13 -1.12
C SER A 54 5.45 -4.65 -0.63
N ARG A 55 6.51 -4.00 -1.09
CA ARG A 55 7.89 -4.18 -0.61
C ARG A 55 8.22 -3.29 0.59
N LEU A 56 7.23 -2.61 1.19
CA LEU A 56 7.38 -1.82 2.43
C LEU A 56 8.07 -2.57 3.57
N TRP A 57 7.96 -3.91 3.61
CA TRP A 57 8.63 -4.74 4.61
C TRP A 57 10.17 -4.69 4.53
N LEU A 58 10.75 -4.33 3.39
CA LEU A 58 12.19 -4.09 3.24
C LEU A 58 12.69 -2.94 4.12
N LEU A 59 11.78 -2.05 4.56
CA LEU A 59 12.10 -0.88 5.37
C LEU A 59 12.06 -1.16 6.89
N ARG A 60 11.82 -2.41 7.32
CA ARG A 60 11.65 -2.77 8.75
C ARG A 60 12.89 -2.52 9.62
N ARG A 61 14.09 -2.51 9.03
CA ARG A 61 15.39 -2.41 9.74
C ARG A 61 16.33 -1.36 9.13
N VAL A 62 15.78 -0.38 8.41
CA VAL A 62 16.58 0.70 7.80
C VAL A 62 16.52 1.98 8.65
N LYS A 63 17.58 2.80 8.58
CA LYS A 63 17.57 4.12 9.23
C LYS A 63 16.55 5.03 8.56
N LEU A 64 15.79 5.79 9.33
CA LEU A 64 14.84 6.75 8.77
C LEU A 64 15.57 7.95 8.13
N THR A 65 15.73 7.86 6.81
CA THR A 65 16.37 8.87 5.96
C THR A 65 15.41 9.40 4.90
N ARG A 66 15.81 10.44 4.16
CA ARG A 66 15.06 10.89 2.98
C ARG A 66 14.94 9.80 1.92
N GLN A 67 15.96 8.95 1.77
CA GLN A 67 15.90 7.84 0.80
C GLN A 67 14.83 6.83 1.22
N THR A 68 14.83 6.40 2.47
CA THR A 68 13.81 5.51 3.04
C THR A 68 12.39 6.05 2.84
N GLN A 69 12.23 7.36 2.95
CA GLN A 69 10.95 8.02 2.70
C GLN A 69 10.51 7.87 1.23
N LEU A 70 11.42 8.12 0.29
CA LEU A 70 11.15 7.95 -1.14
C LEU A 70 10.89 6.49 -1.49
N ASP A 71 11.64 5.56 -0.90
CA ASP A 71 11.44 4.12 -1.10
C ASP A 71 10.05 3.68 -0.60
N ALA A 72 9.61 4.21 0.55
CA ALA A 72 8.28 3.95 1.09
C ALA A 72 7.16 4.41 0.15
N GLU A 73 7.29 5.62 -0.41
CA GLU A 73 6.33 6.15 -1.39
C GLU A 73 6.34 5.34 -2.69
N PHE A 74 7.53 4.94 -3.15
CA PHE A 74 7.71 4.12 -4.34
C PHE A 74 7.06 2.74 -4.18
N TYR A 75 7.36 2.02 -3.10
CA TYR A 75 6.78 0.69 -2.84
C TYR A 75 5.27 0.72 -2.60
N ALA A 76 4.75 1.79 -2.00
CA ALA A 76 3.31 1.97 -1.83
C ALA A 76 2.61 2.28 -3.17
N ARG A 77 3.22 3.13 -4.01
CA ARG A 77 2.69 3.43 -5.35
C ARG A 77 2.68 2.18 -6.23
N GLU A 78 3.76 1.42 -6.21
CA GLU A 78 3.90 0.17 -6.95
C GLU A 78 2.80 -0.85 -6.56
N ALA A 79 2.54 -0.98 -5.26
CA ALA A 79 1.53 -1.91 -4.74
C ALA A 79 0.09 -1.52 -5.08
N LEU A 80 -0.17 -0.25 -5.37
CA LEU A 80 -1.51 0.30 -5.59
C LEU A 80 -1.80 0.64 -7.05
N GLN A 81 -0.81 0.50 -7.92
CA GLN A 81 -0.91 0.86 -9.33
C GLN A 81 -2.03 0.10 -10.06
N TRP A 82 -2.28 -1.16 -9.68
CA TRP A 82 -3.35 -1.99 -10.25
C TRP A 82 -4.74 -1.35 -10.11
N LEU A 83 -4.99 -0.55 -9.06
CA LEU A 83 -6.27 0.15 -8.88
C LEU A 83 -6.54 1.17 -9.98
N VAL A 84 -5.48 1.71 -10.61
CA VAL A 84 -5.59 2.63 -11.75
C VAL A 84 -5.69 1.83 -13.04
N GLU A 85 -4.85 0.82 -13.20
CA GLU A 85 -4.80 -0.02 -14.41
C GLU A 85 -6.11 -0.76 -14.66
N ASP A 86 -6.76 -1.24 -13.60
CA ASP A 86 -8.06 -1.91 -13.65
C ASP A 86 -9.24 -0.93 -13.65
N GLY A 87 -8.99 0.37 -13.57
CA GLY A 87 -10.01 1.42 -13.66
C GLY A 87 -10.86 1.60 -12.39
N HIS A 88 -10.41 1.13 -11.22
CA HIS A 88 -11.08 1.35 -9.94
C HIS A 88 -10.95 2.78 -9.44
N CYS A 89 -9.88 3.48 -9.81
CA CYS A 89 -9.67 4.90 -9.55
C CYS A 89 -8.92 5.55 -10.73
N SER A 90 -9.00 6.87 -10.83
CA SER A 90 -8.31 7.64 -11.86
C SER A 90 -6.87 8.00 -11.48
N ALA A 91 -6.57 8.07 -10.18
CA ALA A 91 -5.23 8.32 -9.68
C ALA A 91 -5.06 7.82 -8.24
N VAL A 92 -3.81 7.49 -7.91
CA VAL A 92 -3.36 7.18 -6.54
C VAL A 92 -2.29 8.19 -6.14
N GLU A 93 -2.55 8.90 -5.05
CA GLU A 93 -1.62 9.81 -4.43
C GLU A 93 -1.07 9.19 -3.14
N ILE A 94 0.25 9.05 -3.09
CA ILE A 94 0.97 8.57 -1.91
C ILE A 94 1.76 9.73 -1.34
N LEU A 95 1.56 9.98 -0.05
CA LEU A 95 2.24 11.01 0.71
C LEU A 95 2.86 10.36 1.93
N SER A 96 4.10 10.72 2.22
CA SER A 96 4.73 10.30 3.47
C SER A 96 5.11 11.50 4.34
N GLU A 97 4.96 11.35 5.65
CA GLU A 97 5.28 12.38 6.62
C GLU A 97 6.17 11.79 7.71
N ARG A 98 7.36 12.37 7.88
CA ARG A 98 8.24 12.06 9.01
C ARG A 98 7.80 12.86 10.22
N LEU A 99 7.28 12.19 11.25
CA LEU A 99 6.86 12.84 12.49
C LEU A 99 8.04 13.09 13.43
N ASP A 100 8.98 12.15 13.52
CA ASP A 100 10.15 12.25 14.39
C ASP A 100 11.33 11.40 13.88
N ALA A 101 12.31 11.14 14.74
CA ALA A 101 13.49 10.35 14.39
C ALA A 101 13.17 8.88 14.03
N GLN A 102 12.04 8.34 14.50
CA GLN A 102 11.69 6.93 14.50
C GLN A 102 10.37 6.62 13.76
N ARG A 103 9.53 7.62 13.48
CA ARG A 103 8.21 7.41 12.87
C ARG A 103 8.06 8.06 11.49
N LEU A 104 7.71 7.22 10.51
CA LEU A 104 7.24 7.61 9.18
C LEU A 104 5.78 7.20 9.02
N ASN A 105 4.92 8.15 8.69
CA ASN A 105 3.54 7.88 8.31
C ASN A 105 3.40 7.84 6.79
N LEU A 106 2.51 6.98 6.31
CA LEU A 106 2.08 6.91 4.92
C LEU A 106 0.59 7.24 4.86
N ARG A 107 0.22 8.16 3.96
CA ARG A 107 -1.15 8.53 3.65
C ARG A 107 -1.43 8.21 2.19
N THR A 108 -2.56 7.55 1.95
CA THR A 108 -3.01 7.17 0.60
C THR A 108 -4.28 7.93 0.26
N VAL A 109 -4.33 8.58 -0.89
CA VAL A 109 -5.56 9.21 -1.40
C VAL A 109 -5.87 8.63 -2.76
N LEU A 110 -7.08 8.09 -2.91
CA LEU A 110 -7.61 7.66 -4.21
C LEU A 110 -8.44 8.80 -4.81
N VAL A 111 -8.24 9.06 -6.11
CA VAL A 111 -9.11 9.96 -6.88
C VAL A 111 -10.06 9.10 -7.70
N LEU A 112 -11.34 9.09 -7.33
CA LEU A 112 -12.36 8.26 -7.98
C LEU A 112 -12.75 8.84 -9.35
N ALA A 113 -13.44 8.04 -10.16
CA ALA A 113 -13.80 8.42 -11.54
C ALA A 113 -14.68 9.67 -11.65
N ASP A 114 -15.43 10.00 -10.60
CA ASP A 114 -16.26 11.20 -10.50
C ASP A 114 -15.51 12.42 -9.93
N GLY A 115 -14.21 12.28 -9.66
CA GLY A 115 -13.36 13.30 -9.03
C GLY A 115 -13.42 13.33 -7.51
N GLU A 116 -14.24 12.48 -6.86
CA GLU A 116 -14.25 12.35 -5.41
C GLU A 116 -12.88 11.87 -4.90
N ARG A 117 -12.43 12.44 -3.79
CA ARG A 117 -11.15 12.08 -3.16
C ARG A 117 -11.41 11.26 -1.91
N LEU A 118 -10.99 10.00 -1.94
CA LEU A 118 -11.09 9.08 -0.80
C LEU A 118 -9.73 9.06 -0.07
N ASP A 119 -9.67 9.70 1.09
CA ASP A 119 -8.50 9.69 1.96
C ASP A 119 -8.50 8.43 2.84
N ILE A 120 -7.47 7.62 2.68
CA ILE A 120 -7.26 6.37 3.41
C ILE A 120 -6.03 6.57 4.29
N ASN A 121 -6.30 6.86 5.56
CA ASN A 121 -5.28 6.96 6.59
C ASN A 121 -5.34 5.70 7.50
N PRO A 122 -4.33 4.82 7.44
CA PRO A 122 -4.32 3.58 8.21
C PRO A 122 -4.18 3.79 9.72
N ASN A 123 -3.96 5.01 10.22
CA ASN A 123 -3.93 5.30 11.67
C ASN A 123 -5.18 4.81 12.43
N HIS A 124 -6.27 4.48 11.73
CA HIS A 124 -7.54 4.01 12.30
C HIS A 124 -8.00 2.64 11.78
N SER A 125 -7.20 1.92 10.96
CA SER A 125 -7.69 0.74 10.23
C SER A 125 -7.89 -0.52 11.08
N TRP A 126 -7.42 -0.52 12.34
CA TRP A 126 -7.70 -1.59 13.29
C TRP A 126 -8.16 -1.01 14.63
N GLN A 127 -9.45 -1.18 14.93
CA GLN A 127 -10.06 -0.88 16.22
C GLN A 127 -10.86 -2.11 16.66
N VAL A 128 -10.58 -2.63 17.86
CA VAL A 128 -11.46 -3.59 18.53
C VAL A 128 -12.46 -2.75 19.34
N THR A 129 -13.65 -2.53 18.82
CA THR A 129 -14.71 -1.78 19.51
C THR A 129 -15.71 -2.73 20.15
N TYR A 130 -15.27 -3.48 21.16
CA TYR A 130 -16.17 -4.10 22.14
C TYR A 130 -15.47 -4.14 23.50
N ALA A 131 -15.78 -3.18 24.36
CA ALA A 131 -15.75 -3.39 25.80
C ALA A 131 -17.22 -3.34 26.24
N VAL A 132 -17.73 -4.50 26.66
CA VAL A 132 -18.95 -4.59 27.48
C VAL A 132 -18.64 -3.97 28.83
#